data_AF-A0A975D3I5-F1
#
_entry.id   AF-A0A975D3I5-F1
#
_cell.length_a   1.000
_cell.length_b   1.000
_cell.length_c   1.000
_cell.angle_alpha   90.00
_cell.angle_beta   90.00
_cell.angle_gamma   90.00
#
_symmetry.space_group_name_H-M   'P 1'
#
loop_
_entity.id
_entity.type
_entity.pdbx_description
1 polymer ?
#
loop_
_entity_poly.entity_id
_entity_poly.type
_entity_poly.pdbx_seq_one_letter_code
_entity_poly.pdbx_strand_id
1 'polypeptide(L)'
;MTAPATTDQFRAWMTERDAHYAAANAAGATETQASNATDGLVARENELIQTPAETLAGNYFRCLAVVKLSADGHSIDDDAAPAIEAEADAFRAEQLALQAAFDEALAEYRRVRAISDAMPLGAEGEDAAVDAFCIAMDHLIEEVRTPNLAAVVVKINLAEARAEGFCGWFEDHRKAIMEDLDYLAATAFAA
;
A
#
# COMPACT_ATOMS: atom_id res chain seq x y z
N MET A 1 -17.80 -8.65 -23.01
CA MET A 1 -18.68 -8.80 -21.84
C MET A 1 -18.13 -9.92 -20.98
N THR A 2 -17.25 -9.57 -20.04
CA THR A 2 -16.78 -10.49 -19.00
C THR A 2 -17.78 -10.43 -17.85
N ALA A 3 -18.28 -11.58 -17.42
CA ALA A 3 -19.29 -11.65 -16.35
C ALA A 3 -18.79 -10.97 -15.06
N PRO A 4 -19.67 -10.31 -14.28
CA PRO A 4 -19.29 -9.71 -13.01
C PRO A 4 -18.75 -10.78 -12.06
N ALA A 5 -17.77 -10.39 -11.24
CA ALA A 5 -17.14 -11.30 -10.31
C ALA A 5 -18.18 -11.90 -9.34
N THR A 6 -18.17 -13.23 -9.19
CA THR A 6 -19.11 -13.95 -8.33
C THR A 6 -18.71 -13.82 -6.85
N THR A 7 -19.66 -14.00 -5.93
CA THR A 7 -19.40 -14.02 -4.48
C THR A 7 -18.30 -15.02 -4.08
N ASP A 8 -18.15 -16.11 -4.84
CA ASP A 8 -17.12 -17.12 -4.61
C ASP A 8 -15.72 -16.64 -4.99
N GLN A 9 -15.59 -15.81 -6.03
CA GLN A 9 -14.32 -15.20 -6.42
C GLN A 9 -13.84 -14.19 -5.37
N PHE A 10 -14.76 -13.38 -4.83
CA PHE A 10 -14.42 -12.46 -3.74
C PHE A 10 -14.00 -13.21 -2.46
N ARG A 11 -14.68 -14.30 -2.11
CA ARG A 11 -14.31 -15.11 -0.94
C ARG A 11 -12.94 -15.78 -1.11
N ALA A 12 -12.63 -16.27 -2.32
CA ALA A 12 -11.33 -16.82 -2.63
C ALA A 12 -10.22 -15.77 -2.50
N TRP A 13 -10.45 -14.56 -3.04
CA TRP A 13 -9.53 -13.43 -2.92
C TRP A 13 -9.26 -13.06 -1.45
N MET A 14 -10.32 -12.93 -0.63
CA MET A 14 -10.18 -12.66 0.81
C MET A 14 -9.37 -13.74 1.53
N THR A 15 -9.59 -15.01 1.19
CA THR A 15 -8.88 -16.14 1.80
C THR A 15 -7.38 -16.10 1.48
N GLU A 16 -7.02 -15.79 0.23
CA GLU A 16 -5.61 -15.65 -0.17
C GLU A 16 -4.96 -14.42 0.48
N ARG A 17 -5.67 -13.28 0.54
CA ARG A 17 -5.19 -12.07 1.23
C ARG A 17 -4.89 -12.35 2.71
N ASP A 18 -5.82 -13.00 3.41
CA ASP A 18 -5.67 -13.31 4.82
C ASP A 18 -4.52 -14.31 5.07
N ALA A 19 -4.24 -15.21 4.12
CA ALA A 19 -3.08 -16.10 4.16
C ALA A 19 -1.75 -15.33 4.01
N HIS A 20 -1.68 -14.34 3.12
CA HIS A 20 -0.51 -13.45 3.02
C HIS A 20 -0.30 -12.63 4.30
N TYR A 21 -1.37 -12.10 4.89
CA TYR A 21 -1.31 -11.43 6.20
C TYR A 21 -0.78 -12.35 7.30
N ALA A 22 -1.26 -13.58 7.37
CA ALA A 22 -0.80 -14.55 8.36
C ALA A 22 0.68 -14.92 8.17
N ALA A 23 1.15 -15.02 6.92
CA ALA A 23 2.54 -15.31 6.59
C ALA A 23 3.48 -14.14 6.94
N ALA A 24 3.06 -12.90 6.66
CA ALA A 24 3.85 -11.70 6.98
C ALA A 24 4.03 -11.51 8.49
N ASN A 25 3.08 -11.98 9.30
CA ASN A 25 3.08 -11.84 10.77
C ASN A 25 3.47 -13.16 11.49
N ALA A 26 4.03 -14.14 10.79
CA ALA A 26 4.37 -15.42 11.40
C ALA A 26 5.55 -15.27 12.38
N ALA A 27 5.37 -15.78 13.61
CA ALA A 27 6.42 -15.75 14.62
C ALA A 27 7.69 -16.49 14.13
N GLY A 28 8.81 -15.78 14.07
CA GLY A 28 10.10 -16.33 13.61
C GLY A 28 10.32 -16.28 12.08
N ALA A 29 9.49 -15.54 11.33
CA ALA A 29 9.75 -15.28 9.92
C ALA A 29 11.08 -14.51 9.74
N THR A 30 11.86 -14.90 8.73
CA THR A 30 13.03 -14.10 8.33
C THR A 30 12.59 -12.83 7.61
N GLU A 31 13.45 -11.82 7.56
CA GLU A 31 13.19 -10.57 6.82
C GLU A 31 12.78 -10.84 5.37
N THR A 32 13.44 -11.80 4.70
CA THR A 32 13.09 -12.24 3.34
C THR A 32 11.69 -12.87 3.26
N GLN A 33 11.30 -13.67 4.26
CA GLN A 33 9.97 -14.29 4.29
C GLN A 33 8.88 -13.25 4.56
N ALA A 34 9.13 -12.32 5.48
CA ALA A 34 8.25 -11.20 5.75
C ALA A 34 8.08 -10.35 4.47
N SER A 35 9.19 -9.97 3.82
CA SER A 35 9.20 -9.17 2.58
C SER A 35 8.42 -9.84 1.43
N ASN A 36 8.64 -11.14 1.20
CA ASN A 36 7.91 -11.89 0.17
C ASN A 36 6.41 -12.01 0.47
N ALA A 37 6.04 -12.09 1.75
CA ALA A 37 4.64 -12.17 2.16
C ALA A 37 3.93 -10.81 2.00
N THR A 38 4.60 -9.69 2.34
CA THR A 38 4.08 -8.35 2.05
C THR A 38 4.00 -8.06 0.55
N ASP A 39 4.91 -8.58 -0.27
CA ASP A 39 4.81 -8.49 -1.73
C ASP A 39 3.56 -9.16 -2.30
N GLY A 40 3.26 -10.37 -1.82
CA GLY A 40 2.03 -11.07 -2.21
C GLY A 40 0.77 -10.31 -1.78
N LEU A 41 0.83 -9.66 -0.61
CA LEU A 41 -0.26 -8.84 -0.09
C LEU A 41 -0.49 -7.58 -0.94
N VAL A 42 0.58 -6.80 -1.20
CA VAL A 42 0.53 -5.60 -2.06
C VAL A 42 0.06 -5.98 -3.47
N ALA A 43 0.60 -7.04 -4.06
CA ALA A 43 0.17 -7.50 -5.39
C ALA A 43 -1.33 -7.85 -5.43
N ARG A 44 -1.88 -8.45 -4.37
CA ARG A 44 -3.32 -8.79 -4.31
C ARG A 44 -4.21 -7.56 -4.07
N GLU A 45 -3.76 -6.59 -3.30
CA GLU A 45 -4.49 -5.31 -3.19
C GLU A 45 -4.43 -4.52 -4.51
N ASN A 46 -3.31 -4.62 -5.25
CA ASN A 46 -3.16 -4.02 -6.57
C ASN A 46 -4.08 -4.63 -7.62
N GLU A 47 -4.33 -5.93 -7.57
CA GLU A 47 -5.30 -6.58 -8.46
C GLU A 47 -6.71 -6.00 -8.30
N LEU A 48 -7.09 -5.61 -7.07
CA LEU A 48 -8.39 -4.98 -6.82
C LEU A 48 -8.51 -3.66 -7.60
N ILE A 49 -7.45 -2.84 -7.59
CA ILE A 49 -7.40 -1.53 -8.27
C ILE A 49 -7.37 -1.68 -9.82
N GLN A 50 -6.79 -2.77 -10.31
CA GLN A 50 -6.70 -3.08 -11.74
C GLN A 50 -7.93 -3.78 -12.34
N THR A 51 -8.91 -4.17 -11.52
CA THR A 51 -10.09 -4.90 -12.01
C THR A 51 -11.05 -3.96 -12.77
N PRO A 52 -11.61 -4.32 -13.96
CA PRO A 52 -12.42 -3.43 -14.80
C PRO A 52 -13.65 -2.83 -14.10
N ALA A 53 -14.16 -1.68 -14.56
CA ALA A 53 -15.30 -0.95 -13.97
C ALA A 53 -16.63 -1.74 -13.89
N GLU A 54 -16.74 -2.86 -14.61
CA GLU A 54 -17.89 -3.79 -14.55
C GLU A 54 -17.81 -4.78 -13.37
N THR A 55 -16.78 -4.67 -12.53
CA THR A 55 -16.46 -5.62 -11.44
C THR A 55 -16.62 -5.00 -10.05
N LEU A 56 -16.41 -5.81 -9.01
CA LEU A 56 -16.58 -5.45 -7.60
C LEU A 56 -15.85 -4.14 -7.22
N ALA A 57 -14.66 -3.89 -7.80
CA ALA A 57 -13.87 -2.68 -7.56
C ALA A 57 -14.47 -1.42 -8.20
N GLY A 58 -15.04 -1.55 -9.41
CA GLY A 58 -15.78 -0.45 -10.03
C GLY A 58 -17.02 -0.07 -9.21
N ASN A 59 -17.69 -1.06 -8.63
CA ASN A 59 -18.81 -0.81 -7.71
C ASN A 59 -18.35 -0.20 -6.38
N TYR A 60 -17.17 -0.56 -5.88
CA TYR A 60 -16.60 0.06 -4.68
C TYR A 60 -16.36 1.56 -4.88
N PHE A 61 -15.66 1.97 -5.95
CA PHE A 61 -15.42 3.40 -6.21
C PHE A 61 -16.70 4.17 -6.52
N ARG A 62 -17.68 3.54 -7.19
CA ARG A 62 -19.02 4.13 -7.36
C ARG A 62 -19.74 4.34 -6.02
N CYS A 63 -19.67 3.38 -5.09
CA CYS A 63 -20.24 3.54 -3.75
C CYS A 63 -19.59 4.69 -3.00
N LEU A 64 -18.26 4.80 -3.05
CA LEU A 64 -17.53 5.95 -2.48
C LEU A 64 -17.97 7.28 -3.09
N ALA A 65 -18.08 7.32 -4.42
CA ALA A 65 -18.56 8.49 -5.15
C ALA A 65 -19.98 8.91 -4.73
N VAL A 66 -20.91 7.96 -4.62
CA VAL A 66 -22.27 8.23 -4.15
C VAL A 66 -22.26 8.82 -2.73
N VAL A 67 -21.47 8.26 -1.83
CA VAL A 67 -21.43 8.73 -0.44
C VAL A 67 -20.85 10.14 -0.36
N LYS A 68 -19.72 10.39 -1.03
CA LYS A 68 -19.12 11.72 -1.10
C LYS A 68 -20.10 12.74 -1.66
N LEU A 69 -20.69 12.47 -2.83
CA LEU A 69 -21.65 13.37 -3.47
C LEU A 69 -22.86 13.65 -2.57
N SER A 70 -23.35 12.64 -1.85
CA SER A 70 -24.42 12.79 -0.86
C SER A 70 -24.01 13.66 0.32
N ALA A 71 -22.79 13.46 0.85
CA ALA A 71 -22.23 14.27 1.94
C ALA A 71 -22.04 15.74 1.52
N ASP A 72 -21.70 15.97 0.25
CA ASP A 72 -21.60 17.29 -0.38
C ASP A 72 -22.98 17.91 -0.71
N GLY A 73 -24.08 17.19 -0.45
CA GLY A 73 -25.46 17.68 -0.60
C GLY A 73 -26.07 17.50 -1.99
N HIS A 74 -25.48 16.69 -2.86
CA HIS A 74 -26.05 16.38 -4.17
C HIS A 74 -27.23 15.38 -4.03
N SER A 75 -28.25 15.53 -4.89
CA SER A 75 -29.28 14.49 -5.02
C SER A 75 -28.72 13.30 -5.79
N ILE A 76 -29.02 12.09 -5.30
CA ILE A 76 -28.66 10.85 -5.98
C ILE A 76 -29.90 10.34 -6.72
N ASP A 77 -30.10 10.88 -7.91
CA ASP A 77 -31.16 10.50 -8.86
C ASP A 77 -30.55 9.99 -10.17
N ASP A 78 -31.39 9.68 -11.16
CA ASP A 78 -30.95 9.11 -12.43
C ASP A 78 -30.01 10.07 -13.22
N ASP A 79 -30.08 11.38 -12.97
CA ASP A 79 -29.23 12.38 -13.60
C ASP A 79 -27.86 12.49 -12.91
N ALA A 80 -27.68 11.91 -11.72
CA ALA A 80 -26.41 11.90 -10.98
C ALA A 80 -25.39 10.90 -11.54
N ALA A 81 -25.80 9.96 -12.40
CA ALA A 81 -24.93 8.89 -12.90
C ALA A 81 -23.61 9.39 -13.52
N PRO A 82 -23.57 10.43 -14.38
CA PRO A 82 -22.31 10.94 -14.92
C PRO A 82 -21.38 11.54 -13.85
N ALA A 83 -21.95 12.18 -12.82
CA ALA A 83 -21.17 12.74 -11.72
C ALA A 83 -20.58 11.63 -10.84
N ILE A 84 -21.34 10.56 -10.59
CA ILE A 84 -20.88 9.38 -9.85
C ILE A 84 -19.72 8.71 -10.60
N GLU A 85 -19.83 8.50 -11.92
CA GLU A 85 -18.74 7.90 -12.70
C GLU A 85 -17.49 8.80 -12.69
N ALA A 86 -17.65 10.11 -12.87
CA ALA A 86 -16.52 11.04 -12.87
C ALA A 86 -15.77 11.05 -11.53
N GLU A 87 -16.50 11.01 -10.42
CA GLU A 87 -15.93 10.96 -9.08
C GLU A 87 -15.31 9.59 -8.77
N ALA A 88 -15.92 8.50 -9.21
CA ALA A 88 -15.36 7.16 -9.08
C ALA A 88 -14.03 7.01 -9.86
N ASP A 89 -13.98 7.56 -11.08
CA ASP A 89 -12.75 7.63 -11.87
C ASP A 89 -11.67 8.48 -11.20
N ALA A 90 -12.05 9.59 -10.55
CA ALA A 90 -11.13 10.43 -9.79
C ALA A 90 -10.53 9.67 -8.61
N PHE A 91 -11.35 9.00 -7.78
CA PHE A 91 -10.86 8.16 -6.69
C PHE A 91 -9.92 7.05 -7.18
N ARG A 92 -10.28 6.39 -8.29
CA ARG A 92 -9.45 5.34 -8.87
C ARG A 92 -8.11 5.89 -9.36
N ALA A 93 -8.11 7.06 -10.01
CA ALA A 93 -6.89 7.70 -10.49
C ALA A 93 -5.96 8.09 -9.34
N GLU A 94 -6.51 8.64 -8.24
CA GLU A 94 -5.75 8.95 -7.02
C GLU A 94 -5.12 7.68 -6.43
N GLN A 95 -5.89 6.61 -6.26
CA GLN A 95 -5.39 5.34 -5.72
C GLN A 95 -4.29 4.73 -6.60
N LEU A 96 -4.44 4.78 -7.93
CA LEU A 96 -3.40 4.35 -8.86
C LEU A 96 -2.12 5.18 -8.75
N ALA A 97 -2.24 6.50 -8.58
CA ALA A 97 -1.09 7.38 -8.43
C ALA A 97 -0.34 7.12 -7.11
N LEU A 98 -1.07 6.93 -6.01
CA LEU A 98 -0.49 6.55 -4.72
C LEU A 98 0.23 5.20 -4.80
N GLN A 99 -0.40 4.21 -5.44
CA GLN A 99 0.21 2.89 -5.61
C GLN A 99 1.48 2.97 -6.44
N ALA A 100 1.46 3.69 -7.56
CA ALA A 100 2.63 3.83 -8.43
C ALA A 100 3.81 4.50 -7.69
N ALA A 101 3.55 5.56 -6.91
CA ALA A 101 4.58 6.23 -6.13
C ALA A 101 5.18 5.31 -5.06
N PHE A 102 4.35 4.52 -4.38
CA PHE A 102 4.80 3.54 -3.40
C PHE A 102 5.63 2.42 -4.02
N ASP A 103 5.17 1.85 -5.13
CA ASP A 103 5.88 0.79 -5.86
C ASP A 103 7.25 1.27 -6.38
N GLU A 104 7.32 2.51 -6.87
CA GLU A 104 8.58 3.13 -7.33
C GLU A 104 9.58 3.28 -6.18
N ALA A 105 9.16 3.85 -5.04
CA ALA A 105 10.03 4.04 -3.88
C ALA A 105 10.47 2.70 -3.25
N LEU A 106 9.57 1.72 -3.20
CA LEU A 106 9.89 0.36 -2.73
C LEU A 106 10.88 -0.34 -3.66
N ALA A 107 10.71 -0.20 -4.98
CA ALA A 107 11.65 -0.74 -5.95
C ALA A 107 13.04 -0.09 -5.83
N GLU A 108 13.11 1.22 -5.62
CA GLU A 108 14.37 1.93 -5.41
C GLU A 108 15.07 1.47 -4.14
N TYR A 109 14.37 1.43 -3.00
CA TYR A 109 14.90 0.87 -1.74
C TYR A 109 15.49 -0.53 -1.95
N ARG A 110 14.75 -1.42 -2.60
CA ARG A 110 15.21 -2.79 -2.89
C ARG A 110 16.45 -2.82 -3.75
N ARG A 111 16.51 -1.97 -4.78
CA ARG A 111 17.65 -1.87 -5.68
C ARG A 111 18.92 -1.47 -4.92
N VAL A 112 18.85 -0.44 -4.09
CA VAL A 112 20.02 0.03 -3.33
C VAL A 112 20.38 -0.90 -2.18
N ARG A 113 19.39 -1.54 -1.54
CA ARG A 113 19.65 -2.57 -0.52
C ARG A 113 20.41 -3.77 -1.11
N ALA A 114 19.97 -4.27 -2.25
CA ALA A 114 20.65 -5.38 -2.93
C ALA A 114 22.11 -5.05 -3.31
N ILE A 115 22.39 -3.79 -3.66
CA ILE A 115 23.75 -3.31 -3.91
C ILE A 115 24.57 -3.37 -2.62
N SER A 116 24.04 -2.87 -1.51
CA SER A 116 24.73 -2.90 -0.21
C SER A 116 24.97 -4.33 0.28
N ASP A 117 23.98 -5.22 0.21
CA ASP A 117 24.10 -6.62 0.64
C ASP A 117 25.14 -7.41 -0.17
N ALA A 118 25.38 -7.02 -1.42
CA ALA A 118 26.38 -7.64 -2.28
C ALA A 118 27.81 -7.13 -2.04
N MET A 119 27.99 -6.04 -1.27
CA MET A 119 29.32 -5.49 -0.99
C MET A 119 30.03 -6.28 0.10
N PRO A 120 31.31 -6.65 -0.10
CA PRO A 120 32.13 -7.23 0.96
C PRO A 120 32.37 -6.23 2.09
N LEU A 121 32.39 -6.73 3.33
CA LEU A 121 32.79 -5.93 4.49
C LEU A 121 34.21 -5.38 4.31
N GLY A 122 34.37 -4.09 4.58
CA GLY A 122 35.60 -3.31 4.41
C GLY A 122 35.89 -2.87 2.97
N ALA A 123 34.97 -3.06 2.03
CA ALA A 123 35.16 -2.61 0.65
C ALA A 123 35.08 -1.07 0.53
N GLU A 124 35.83 -0.52 -0.43
CA GLU A 124 35.70 0.89 -0.78
C GLU A 124 34.27 1.17 -1.28
N GLY A 125 33.57 2.09 -0.61
CA GLY A 125 32.18 2.44 -0.92
C GLY A 125 31.12 1.68 -0.13
N GLU A 126 31.49 0.80 0.80
CA GLU A 126 30.54 0.10 1.70
C GLU A 126 29.67 1.09 2.46
N ASP A 127 30.28 2.06 3.17
CA ASP A 127 29.55 3.09 3.93
C ASP A 127 28.57 3.86 3.04
N ALA A 128 28.99 4.21 1.81
CA ALA A 128 28.14 4.91 0.86
C ALA A 128 26.95 4.06 0.38
N ALA A 129 27.12 2.74 0.26
CA ALA A 129 26.03 1.83 -0.09
C ALA A 129 25.06 1.64 1.08
N VAL A 130 25.57 1.58 2.32
CA VAL A 130 24.76 1.54 3.54
C VAL A 130 23.92 2.82 3.66
N ASP A 131 24.56 3.98 3.52
CA ASP A 131 23.89 5.28 3.54
C ASP A 131 22.81 5.36 2.46
N ALA A 132 23.10 4.89 1.24
CA ALA A 132 22.15 4.93 0.14
C ALA A 132 20.87 4.13 0.42
N PHE A 133 20.97 2.90 0.96
CA PHE A 133 19.76 2.15 1.30
C PHE A 133 19.02 2.71 2.51
N CYS A 134 19.74 3.27 3.49
CA CYS A 134 19.11 3.94 4.62
C CYS A 134 18.30 5.14 4.15
N ILE A 135 18.87 5.99 3.28
CA ILE A 135 18.18 7.15 2.70
C ILE A 135 16.94 6.73 1.91
N ALA A 136 17.05 5.69 1.08
CA ALA A 136 15.90 5.20 0.31
C ALA A 136 14.80 4.60 1.22
N MET A 137 15.19 3.92 2.30
CA MET A 137 14.27 3.41 3.30
C MET A 137 13.56 4.55 4.04
N ASP A 138 14.31 5.55 4.50
CA ASP A 138 13.78 6.72 5.20
C ASP A 138 12.82 7.49 4.28
N HIS A 139 13.19 7.74 3.02
CA HIS A 139 12.29 8.35 2.02
C HIS A 139 10.99 7.56 1.84
N LEU A 140 11.08 6.23 1.68
CA LEU A 140 9.90 5.37 1.54
C LEU A 140 8.99 5.47 2.78
N ILE A 141 9.56 5.40 3.99
CA ILE A 141 8.78 5.43 5.24
C ILE A 141 8.19 6.83 5.48
N GLU A 142 8.98 7.88 5.33
CA GLU A 142 8.65 9.22 5.80
C GLU A 142 7.89 10.06 4.77
N GLU A 143 8.20 9.90 3.48
CA GLU A 143 7.75 10.84 2.45
C GLU A 143 6.71 10.26 1.48
N VAL A 144 6.62 8.93 1.37
CA VAL A 144 5.77 8.28 0.37
C VAL A 144 4.50 7.75 0.99
N ARG A 145 3.36 8.40 0.74
CA ARG A 145 2.04 8.00 1.26
C ARG A 145 1.72 6.53 0.97
N THR A 146 1.22 5.79 1.96
CA THR A 146 0.79 4.40 1.74
C THR A 146 -0.55 4.33 1.02
N PRO A 147 -0.67 3.56 -0.06
CA PRO A 147 -1.94 3.37 -0.77
C PRO A 147 -2.96 2.53 0.01
N ASN A 148 -2.50 1.65 0.90
CA ASN A 148 -3.34 0.68 1.59
C ASN A 148 -2.66 0.14 2.86
N LEU A 149 -3.39 -0.70 3.60
CA LEU A 149 -2.90 -1.25 4.87
C LEU A 149 -1.73 -2.23 4.67
N ALA A 150 -1.65 -2.93 3.53
CA ALA A 150 -0.50 -3.77 3.20
C ALA A 150 0.80 -2.96 3.12
N ALA A 151 0.76 -1.80 2.45
CA ALA A 151 1.87 -0.88 2.35
C ALA A 151 2.28 -0.29 3.73
N VAL A 152 1.32 -0.06 4.64
CA VAL A 152 1.64 0.32 6.03
C VAL A 152 2.45 -0.78 6.73
N VAL A 153 2.07 -2.04 6.57
CA VAL A 153 2.83 -3.17 7.14
C VAL A 153 4.26 -3.21 6.60
N VAL A 154 4.46 -2.93 5.31
CA VAL A 154 5.81 -2.79 4.72
C VAL A 154 6.61 -1.72 5.46
N LYS A 155 6.06 -0.53 5.64
CA LYS A 155 6.76 0.56 6.35
C LYS A 155 7.07 0.21 7.80
N ILE A 156 6.15 -0.42 8.51
CA ILE A 156 6.36 -0.86 9.90
C ILE A 156 7.55 -1.82 9.96
N ASN A 157 7.59 -2.83 9.09
CA ASN A 157 8.68 -3.80 9.07
C ASN A 157 10.02 -3.14 8.74
N LEU A 158 10.03 -2.16 7.82
CA LEU A 158 11.25 -1.41 7.49
C LEU A 158 11.70 -0.52 8.65
N ALA A 159 10.77 0.16 9.33
CA ALA A 159 11.07 0.98 10.50
C ALA A 159 11.62 0.13 11.66
N GLU A 160 11.08 -1.06 11.88
CA GLU A 160 11.59 -2.02 12.86
C GLU A 160 13.00 -2.48 12.52
N ALA A 161 13.25 -2.86 11.27
CA ALA A 161 14.59 -3.24 10.80
C ALA A 161 15.60 -2.08 10.93
N ARG A 162 15.18 -0.85 10.63
CA ARG A 162 16.02 0.34 10.78
C ARG A 162 16.38 0.62 12.24
N ALA A 163 15.45 0.37 13.15
CA ALA A 163 15.63 0.58 14.59
C ALA A 163 16.38 -0.57 15.28
N GLU A 164 16.75 -1.64 14.57
CA GLU A 164 17.51 -2.73 15.16
C GLU A 164 18.85 -2.22 15.72
N GLY A 165 19.12 -2.50 17.00
CA GLY A 165 20.30 -1.99 17.70
C GLY A 165 20.16 -0.58 18.28
N PHE A 166 19.03 0.09 18.07
CA PHE A 166 18.69 1.39 18.67
C PHE A 166 17.63 1.24 19.78
N CYS A 167 17.53 2.27 20.64
CA CYS A 167 16.53 2.31 21.71
C CYS A 167 15.21 2.89 21.19
N GLY A 168 14.39 2.04 20.55
CA GLY A 168 13.05 2.39 20.07
C GLY A 168 13.03 2.95 18.65
N TRP A 169 11.84 3.25 18.15
CA TRP A 169 11.63 3.76 16.79
C TRP A 169 12.08 5.21 16.66
N PHE A 170 12.50 5.58 15.45
CA PHE A 170 12.69 6.98 15.08
C PHE A 170 11.34 7.69 15.09
N GLU A 171 11.28 8.88 15.68
CA GLU A 171 10.03 9.60 15.86
C GLU A 171 9.40 9.99 14.51
N ASP A 172 10.23 10.33 13.53
CA ASP A 172 9.76 10.68 12.18
C ASP A 172 9.11 9.48 11.48
N HIS A 173 9.65 8.27 11.64
CA HIS A 173 9.05 7.03 11.12
C HIS A 173 7.70 6.77 11.75
N ARG A 174 7.64 6.84 13.09
CA ARG A 174 6.39 6.66 13.84
C ARG A 174 5.34 7.67 13.40
N LYS A 175 5.73 8.94 13.27
CA LYS A 175 4.83 10.02 12.85
C LYS A 175 4.27 9.76 11.45
N ALA A 176 5.13 9.44 10.47
CA ALA A 176 4.69 9.18 9.10
C ALA A 176 3.73 7.98 9.01
N ILE A 177 4.03 6.89 9.72
CA ILE A 177 3.15 5.71 9.79
C ILE A 177 1.80 6.05 10.41
N MET A 178 1.78 6.89 11.46
CA MET A 178 0.52 7.33 12.06
C MET A 178 -0.29 8.23 11.11
N GLU A 179 0.37 9.14 10.39
CA GLU A 179 -0.28 9.96 9.37
C GLU A 179 -0.88 9.10 8.24
N ASP A 180 -0.22 8.00 7.87
CA ASP A 180 -0.73 7.01 6.90
C ASP A 180 -1.97 6.29 7.41
N LEU A 181 -1.95 5.83 8.66
CA LEU A 181 -3.11 5.20 9.30
C LEU A 181 -4.29 6.18 9.42
N ASP A 182 -4.03 7.44 9.77
CA ASP A 182 -5.06 8.48 9.84
C ASP A 182 -5.65 8.78 8.46
N TYR A 183 -4.82 8.82 7.40
CA TYR A 183 -5.28 9.00 6.03
C TYR A 183 -6.16 7.82 5.58
N LEU A 184 -5.73 6.58 5.86
CA LEU A 184 -6.49 5.37 5.51
C LEU A 184 -7.79 5.25 6.31
N ALA A 185 -7.78 5.65 7.59
CA ALA A 185 -8.99 5.72 8.40
C ALA A 185 -9.95 6.79 7.86
N ALA A 186 -9.45 7.98 7.53
CA ALA A 186 -10.27 9.05 6.96
C ALA A 186 -10.90 8.63 5.61
N THR A 187 -10.17 7.91 4.76
CA THR A 187 -10.72 7.37 3.50
C THR A 187 -11.69 6.21 3.73
N ALA A 188 -11.52 5.43 4.80
CA ALA A 188 -12.47 4.37 5.18
C ALA A 188 -13.77 4.90 5.82
N PHE A 189 -13.74 6.07 6.46
CA PHE A 189 -14.88 6.67 7.19
C PHE A 189 -15.50 7.92 6.53
N ALA A 190 -14.89 8.47 5.47
CA ALA A 190 -15.54 9.42 4.57
C ALA A 190 -16.48 8.75 3.54
N ALA A 191 -16.74 7.45 3.75
CA ALA A 191 -17.54 6.54 2.94
C ALA A 191 -18.77 6.02 3.71
#